data_AF-A0A2W7BYJ4-F1
#
_entry.id   AF-A0A2W7BYJ4-F1
#
_cell.length_a   1.000
_cell.length_b   1.000
_cell.length_c   1.000
_cell.angle_alpha   90.00
_cell.angle_beta   90.00
_cell.angle_gamma   90.00
#
_symmetry.space_group_name_H-M   'P 1'
#
loop_
_entity.id
_entity.type
_entity.pdbx_description
1 polymer ?
#
loop_
_entity_poly.entity_id
_entity_poly.type
_entity_poly.pdbx_seq_one_letter_code
_entity_poly.pdbx_strand_id
1 'polypeptide(L)'
;MRSNLIEAYKKGMQAYDSCHPQTMRSLLDAFHSEWCEFRAEPSQEEAWDVLHSFGRLTWKLTGIPLFWLAKPTVEKHGRRFAESGCIRSSRNCSGNCCQNNSDG
;
A
#
# COMPACT_ATOMS: atom_id res chain seq x y z
N MET A 1 -8.50 13.56 -17.31
CA MET A 1 -8.48 12.09 -17.46
C MET A 1 -8.72 11.48 -16.09
N ARG A 2 -9.77 10.67 -15.89
CA ARG A 2 -9.86 9.85 -14.67
C ARG A 2 -8.77 8.79 -14.79
N SER A 3 -7.61 9.06 -14.21
CA SER A 3 -6.56 8.05 -14.09
C SER A 3 -7.17 6.82 -13.44
N ASN A 4 -6.99 5.65 -14.07
CA ASN A 4 -7.50 4.39 -13.52
C ASN A 4 -6.78 4.14 -12.19
N LEU A 5 -7.41 4.50 -11.06
CA LEU A 5 -6.78 4.42 -9.73
C LEU A 5 -6.36 2.99 -9.39
N ILE A 6 -7.02 1.98 -9.97
CA ILE A 6 -6.63 0.57 -9.83
C ILE A 6 -5.31 0.30 -10.56
N GLU A 7 -5.10 0.84 -11.75
CA GLU A 7 -3.82 0.72 -12.45
C GLU A 7 -2.71 1.49 -11.75
N ALA A 8 -3.01 2.70 -11.26
CA ALA A 8 -2.06 3.48 -10.48
C ALA A 8 -1.68 2.73 -9.19
N TYR A 9 -2.64 2.10 -8.53
CA TYR A 9 -2.39 1.23 -7.38
C TYR A 9 -1.50 0.04 -7.74
N LYS A 10 -1.80 -0.68 -8.83
CA LYS A 10 -0.98 -1.83 -9.27
C LYS A 10 0.46 -1.41 -9.55
N LYS A 11 0.66 -0.31 -10.29
CA LYS A 11 1.99 0.26 -10.58
C LYS A 11 2.70 0.69 -9.31
N GLY A 12 2.00 1.36 -8.40
CA GLY A 12 2.55 1.80 -7.13
C GLY A 12 2.94 0.65 -6.21
N MET A 13 2.14 -0.42 -6.16
CA MET A 13 2.48 -1.63 -5.41
C MET A 13 3.71 -2.31 -6.01
N GLN A 14 3.76 -2.45 -7.34
CA GLN A 14 4.91 -3.03 -8.02
C GLN A 14 6.21 -2.25 -7.75
N ALA A 15 6.17 -0.93 -7.85
CA ALA A 15 7.31 -0.05 -7.55
C ALA A 15 7.72 -0.16 -6.07
N TYR A 16 6.75 -0.15 -5.16
CA TYR A 16 7.02 -0.32 -3.73
C TYR A 16 7.68 -1.67 -3.43
N ASP A 17 7.15 -2.75 -4.00
CA ASP A 17 7.60 -4.12 -3.79
C ASP A 17 8.97 -4.40 -4.42
N SER A 18 9.35 -3.70 -5.48
CA SER A 18 10.73 -3.79 -6.02
C SER A 18 11.77 -3.21 -5.06
N CYS A 19 11.37 -2.29 -4.20
CA CYS A 19 12.28 -1.55 -3.32
C CYS A 19 12.16 -2.01 -1.85
N HIS A 20 11.10 -2.74 -1.52
CA HIS A 20 10.85 -3.29 -0.19
C HIS A 20 10.64 -4.79 -0.26
N PRO A 21 11.51 -5.60 0.38
CA PRO A 21 11.36 -7.05 0.41
C PRO A 21 9.99 -7.46 0.97
N GLN A 22 9.22 -8.23 0.20
CA GLN A 22 7.93 -8.82 0.63
C GLN A 22 8.13 -10.08 1.48
N THR A 23 8.86 -9.95 2.59
CA THR A 23 9.03 -11.00 3.58
C THR A 23 7.80 -11.10 4.49
N MET A 24 7.62 -12.25 5.15
CA MET A 24 6.55 -12.40 6.15
C MET A 24 6.67 -11.36 7.27
N ARG A 25 7.91 -11.06 7.69
CA ARG A 25 8.18 -10.07 8.74
C ARG A 25 7.75 -8.67 8.33
N SER A 26 8.16 -8.20 7.15
CA SER A 26 7.78 -6.86 6.67
C SER A 26 6.26 -6.71 6.45
N LEU A 27 5.56 -7.78 6.04
CA LEU A 27 4.09 -7.78 5.94
C LEU A 27 3.41 -7.76 7.32
N LEU A 28 3.95 -8.50 8.31
CA LEU A 28 3.46 -8.45 9.69
C LEU A 28 3.71 -7.09 10.34
N ASP A 29 4.89 -6.50 10.12
CA ASP A 29 5.25 -5.17 10.62
C ASP A 29 4.31 -4.11 10.02
N ALA A 30 4.00 -4.20 8.72
CA ALA A 30 3.04 -3.32 8.07
C ALA A 30 1.64 -3.47 8.69
N PHE A 31 1.14 -4.69 8.83
CA PHE A 31 -0.15 -4.95 9.48
C PHE A 31 -0.19 -4.42 10.93
N HIS A 32 0.87 -4.64 11.71
CA HIS A 32 0.96 -4.16 13.08
C HIS A 32 0.97 -2.63 13.13
N SER A 33 1.61 -1.95 12.18
CA SER A 33 1.58 -0.48 12.05
C SER A 33 0.16 0.03 11.85
N GLU A 34 -0.55 -0.47 10.82
CA GLU A 34 -1.94 -0.05 10.56
C GLU A 34 -2.87 -0.39 11.74
N TRP A 35 -2.62 -1.52 12.43
CA TRP A 35 -3.35 -1.87 13.64
C TRP A 35 -3.10 -0.92 14.81
N CYS A 36 -1.87 -0.42 14.95
CA CYS A 36 -1.52 0.60 15.92
C CYS A 36 -2.16 1.96 15.57
N GLU A 37 -2.18 2.34 14.29
CA GLU A 37 -2.86 3.54 13.80
C GLU A 37 -4.36 3.47 14.09
N PHE A 38 -5.01 2.35 13.74
CA PHE A 38 -6.42 2.10 14.07
C PHE A 38 -6.72 2.11 15.57
N ARG A 39 -5.83 1.56 16.41
CA ARG A 39 -6.03 1.59 17.88
C ARG A 39 -5.83 2.98 18.47
N ALA A 40 -4.95 3.78 17.90
CA ALA A 40 -4.70 5.15 18.35
C ALA A 40 -5.85 6.09 17.97
N GLU A 41 -6.35 5.97 16.73
CA GLU A 41 -7.44 6.77 16.21
C GLU A 41 -8.41 5.91 15.38
N PRO A 42 -9.36 5.22 16.03
CA PRO A 42 -10.28 4.32 15.33
C PRO A 42 -11.15 5.08 14.33
N SER A 43 -10.99 4.76 13.04
CA SER A 43 -11.78 5.35 11.97
C SER A 43 -12.09 4.32 10.88
N GLN A 44 -13.07 4.62 10.01
CA GLN A 44 -13.35 3.77 8.86
C GLN A 44 -12.15 3.67 7.91
N GLU A 45 -11.39 4.76 7.73
CA GLU A 45 -10.22 4.76 6.86
C GLU A 45 -9.13 3.81 7.39
N GLU A 46 -8.87 3.87 8.69
CA GLU A 46 -7.88 3.00 9.36
C GLU A 46 -8.35 1.53 9.37
N ALA A 47 -9.66 1.27 9.50
CA ALA A 47 -10.19 -0.09 9.39
C ALA A 47 -9.96 -0.69 7.99
N TRP A 48 -10.08 0.12 6.93
CA TRP A 48 -9.76 -0.32 5.57
C TRP A 48 -8.27 -0.58 5.38
N ASP A 49 -7.40 0.21 6.01
CA ASP A 49 -5.93 0.01 5.94
C ASP A 49 -5.49 -1.25 6.68
N VAL A 50 -6.10 -1.55 7.84
CA VAL A 50 -5.95 -2.83 8.53
C VAL A 50 -6.41 -3.99 7.66
N LEU A 51 -7.59 -3.90 7.04
CA LEU A 51 -8.09 -4.96 6.15
C LEU A 51 -7.18 -5.15 4.93
N HIS A 52 -6.67 -4.05 4.37
CA HIS A 52 -5.75 -4.07 3.24
C HIS A 52 -4.43 -4.76 3.58
N SER A 53 -3.78 -4.34 4.66
CA SER A 53 -2.50 -4.89 5.13
C SER A 53 -2.64 -6.36 5.55
N PHE A 54 -3.72 -6.73 6.22
CA PHE A 54 -4.05 -8.13 6.52
C PHE A 54 -4.31 -8.96 5.26
N GLY A 55 -5.02 -8.40 4.28
CA GLY A 55 -5.26 -9.04 3.00
C GLY A 55 -3.97 -9.33 2.23
N ARG A 56 -2.96 -8.45 2.33
CA ARG A 56 -1.62 -8.69 1.75
C ARG A 56 -0.86 -9.81 2.44
N LEU A 57 -0.94 -9.87 3.78
CA LEU A 57 -0.38 -10.97 4.55
C LEU A 57 -1.02 -12.31 4.15
N THR A 58 -2.36 -12.33 4.03
CA THR A 58 -3.11 -13.51 3.61
C THR A 58 -2.76 -13.95 2.18
N TRP A 59 -2.56 -12.99 1.25
CA TRP A 59 -2.10 -13.30 -0.10
C TRP A 59 -0.76 -14.05 -0.05
N LYS A 60 0.22 -13.56 0.72
CA LYS A 60 1.53 -14.21 0.82
C LYS A 60 1.44 -15.67 1.30
N LEU A 61 0.48 -15.97 2.17
CA LEU A 61 0.28 -17.31 2.74
C LEU A 61 -0.54 -18.25 1.84
N THR A 62 -1.57 -17.72 1.17
CA THR A 62 -2.61 -18.55 0.53
C THR A 62 -2.70 -18.38 -0.98
N GLY A 63 -2.09 -17.34 -1.56
CA GLY A 63 -2.30 -16.95 -2.95
C GLY A 63 -3.59 -16.18 -3.21
N ILE A 64 -4.49 -16.05 -2.22
CA ILE A 64 -5.80 -15.41 -2.38
C ILE A 64 -5.70 -13.90 -2.11
N PRO A 65 -6.03 -13.02 -3.07
CA PRO A 65 -5.75 -11.59 -2.96
C PRO A 65 -6.86 -10.81 -2.23
N LEU A 66 -7.06 -11.11 -0.94
CA LEU A 66 -8.15 -10.52 -0.13
C LEU A 66 -8.04 -9.00 0.05
N PHE A 67 -6.87 -8.41 -0.14
CA PHE A 67 -6.66 -6.95 -0.05
C PHE A 67 -7.49 -6.16 -1.09
N TRP A 68 -7.99 -6.80 -2.16
CA TRP A 68 -8.94 -6.16 -3.09
C TRP A 68 -10.29 -5.81 -2.46
N LEU A 69 -10.67 -6.49 -1.37
CA LEU A 69 -11.88 -6.17 -0.62
C LEU A 69 -11.77 -4.80 0.06
N ALA A 70 -10.55 -4.36 0.38
CA ALA A 70 -10.26 -3.02 0.91
C ALA A 70 -10.19 -1.97 -0.22
N LYS A 71 -11.24 -1.90 -1.04
CA LYS A 71 -11.33 -0.97 -2.19
C LYS A 71 -11.01 0.49 -1.81
N PRO A 72 -11.49 1.04 -0.68
CA PRO A 72 -11.16 2.41 -0.30
C PRO A 72 -9.65 2.64 -0.13
N THR A 73 -8.94 1.72 0.52
CA THR A 73 -7.47 1.80 0.67
C THR A 73 -6.75 1.61 -0.66
N VAL A 74 -7.22 0.70 -1.51
CA VAL A 74 -6.70 0.51 -2.87
C VAL A 74 -6.79 1.81 -3.68
N GLU A 75 -7.95 2.47 -3.67
CA GLU A 75 -8.14 3.75 -4.37
C GLU A 75 -7.34 4.88 -3.73
N LYS A 76 -7.27 4.93 -2.39
CA LYS A 76 -6.44 5.89 -1.64
C LYS A 76 -4.97 5.78 -2.04
N HIS A 77 -4.43 4.57 -2.04
CA HIS A 77 -3.06 4.26 -2.45
C HIS A 77 -2.82 4.53 -3.93
N GLY A 78 -3.76 4.18 -4.81
CA GLY A 78 -3.68 4.49 -6.23
C GLY A 78 -3.66 6.00 -6.49
N ARG A 79 -4.47 6.77 -5.76
CA ARG A 79 -4.47 8.24 -5.84
C ARG A 79 -3.14 8.83 -5.35
N ARG A 80 -2.64 8.39 -4.18
CA ARG A 80 -1.32 8.80 -3.67
C ARG A 80 -0.23 8.58 -4.70
N PHE A 81 -0.22 7.41 -5.35
CA PHE A 81 0.76 7.09 -6.37
C PHE A 81 0.59 7.95 -7.64
N ALA A 82 -0.65 8.19 -8.08
CA ALA A 82 -0.91 9.05 -9.22
C ALA A 82 -0.49 10.51 -9.00
N GLU A 83 -0.62 11.01 -7.76
CA GLU A 83 -0.31 12.40 -7.40
C GLU A 83 1.17 12.61 -7.06
N SER A 84 1.82 11.64 -6.40
CA SER A 84 3.15 11.81 -5.81
C SER A 84 4.19 10.78 -6.26
N GLY A 85 3.82 9.78 -7.06
CA GLY A 85 4.70 8.66 -7.39
C GLY A 85 4.97 7.72 -6.20
N CYS A 86 4.25 7.88 -5.09
CA CYS A 86 4.44 7.10 -3.88
C CYS A 86 3.12 6.49 -3.39
N ILE A 87 3.13 5.19 -3.06
CA ILE A 87 1.92 4.51 -2.62
C ILE A 87 1.61 4.71 -1.12
N ARG A 88 2.65 4.97 -0.33
CA ARG A 88 2.56 5.30 1.10
C ARG A 88 2.26 6.79 1.30
N SER A 89 1.96 7.18 2.54
CA SER A 89 1.81 8.59 2.91
C SER A 89 3.12 9.35 2.68
N SER A 90 3.04 10.66 2.47
CA SER A 90 4.21 11.53 2.26
C SER A 90 5.24 11.45 3.39
N ARG A 91 4.78 11.21 4.63
CA ARG A 91 5.64 11.04 5.83
C ARG A 91 6.45 9.74 5.80
N ASN A 92 5.88 8.69 5.21
CA ASN A 92 6.50 7.36 5.09
C ASN A 92 7.13 7.14 3.71
N CYS A 93 7.14 8.17 2.87
CA CYS A 93 7.80 8.13 1.59
C CYS A 93 9.22 8.65 1.76
N SER A 94 10.15 7.76 2.09
CA SER A 94 11.58 8.04 2.26
C SER A 94 12.29 8.42 0.93
N GLY A 95 11.76 9.38 0.17
CA GLY A 95 12.40 9.90 -1.05
C GLY A 95 11.97 9.23 -2.37
N ASN A 96 10.68 8.95 -2.56
CA ASN A 96 10.07 8.23 -3.69
C ASN A 96 10.26 6.71 -3.58
N CYS A 97 9.18 5.95 -3.82
CA CYS A 97 9.20 4.47 -3.69
C CYS A 97 10.26 3.79 -4.55
N CYS A 98 10.82 4.48 -5.53
CA CYS A 98 12.20 4.42 -6.00
C CYS A 98 12.34 5.60 -6.96
N GLN A 99 13.46 6.31 -6.98
CA GLN A 99 13.74 7.20 -8.11
C GLN A 99 13.62 6.38 -9.39
N ASN A 100 12.84 6.85 -10.37
CA ASN A 100 13.06 6.44 -11.74
C ASN A 100 14.52 6.76 -12.05
N ASN A 101 15.39 5.76 -12.10
CA ASN A 101 16.63 5.87 -12.86
C ASN A 101 16.26 5.96 -14.34
N SER A 102 15.72 7.10 -14.73
CA SER A 102 15.43 7.49 -16.11
C SER A 102 16.06 8.85 -16.36
N ASP A 103 17.29 9.02 -15.92
CA ASP A 103 18.25 9.96 -16.50
C ASP A 103 19.41 9.13 -17.02
N GLY A 104 19.26 8.66 -18.27
CA GLY A 104 20.29 8.04 -19.10
C GLY A 104 20.13 8.56 -20.51
#